data_AF-A0A2S6FW47-F1
#
_entry.id   AF-A0A2S6FW47-F1
#
_cell.length_a   1.000
_cell.length_b   1.000
_cell.length_c   1.000
_cell.angle_alpha   90.00
_cell.angle_beta   90.00
_cell.angle_gamma   90.00
#
_symmetry.space_group_name_H-M   'P 1'
#
loop_
_entity.id
_entity.type
_entity.pdbx_description
1 polymer ?
#
loop_
_entity_poly.entity_id
_entity_poly.type
_entity_poly.pdbx_seq_one_letter_code
_entity_poly.pdbx_strand_id
1 'polypeptide(L)'
;MKNIIRINYNEDTKNIEVIVKGNLEEKQRNINTKIILGYEKYSLTIKLNITQEAAINKKDISDEAADQAREAVNKVFTVKDINEYNLGEASNLLKLAQDAIETAKKIDPKFDASDLESKRLEEFNSRIKEKEMNISEKKKLETIKAIDEAFALKDGLNKGNLQKAEGMLSFARYKLRVVKELDKEFDKDFNLVDKLTELDNSIKDWKKTNL
;
A
#
# COMPACT_ATOMS: atom_id res chain seq x y z
N MET A 1 -29.60 6.08 -31.34
CA MET A 1 -30.46 5.10 -32.05
C MET A 1 -31.80 5.03 -31.32
N LYS A 2 -32.94 4.93 -32.02
CA LYS A 2 -34.25 4.76 -31.35
C LYS A 2 -34.40 3.29 -30.94
N ASN A 3 -34.59 3.04 -29.66
CA ASN A 3 -34.98 1.71 -29.16
C ASN A 3 -36.42 1.44 -29.60
N ILE A 4 -36.66 0.30 -30.26
CA ILE A 4 -37.99 -0.08 -30.77
C ILE A 4 -38.45 -1.32 -30.02
N ILE A 5 -39.59 -1.23 -29.35
CA ILE A 5 -40.31 -2.36 -28.78
C ILE A 5 -41.44 -2.68 -29.76
N ARG A 6 -41.46 -3.92 -30.28
CA ARG A 6 -42.54 -4.40 -31.15
C ARG A 6 -43.31 -5.51 -30.45
N ILE A 7 -44.63 -5.47 -30.57
CA ILE A 7 -45.53 -6.49 -30.06
C ILE A 7 -46.25 -7.07 -31.27
N ASN A 8 -46.04 -8.35 -31.52
CA ASN A 8 -46.68 -9.07 -32.61
C ASN A 8 -47.65 -10.08 -32.03
N TYR A 9 -48.87 -10.10 -32.54
CA TYR A 9 -49.85 -11.14 -32.24
C TYR A 9 -49.95 -12.09 -33.43
N ASN A 10 -49.77 -13.38 -33.17
CA ASN A 10 -49.93 -14.42 -34.17
C ASN A 10 -51.35 -15.00 -34.03
N GLU A 11 -52.20 -14.74 -35.03
CA GLU A 11 -53.61 -15.16 -34.99
C GLU A 11 -53.81 -16.68 -35.06
N ASP A 12 -52.91 -17.42 -35.72
CA ASP A 12 -53.04 -18.86 -35.92
C ASP A 12 -52.67 -19.65 -34.65
N THR A 13 -51.62 -19.20 -33.96
CA THR A 13 -51.11 -19.86 -32.75
C THR A 13 -51.61 -19.23 -31.45
N LYS A 14 -52.29 -18.08 -31.54
CA LYS A 14 -52.74 -17.26 -30.41
C LYS A 14 -51.61 -16.78 -29.49
N ASN A 15 -50.36 -16.81 -29.97
CA ASN A 15 -49.19 -16.39 -29.21
C ASN A 15 -48.93 -14.88 -29.39
N ILE A 16 -48.43 -14.25 -28.32
CA ILE A 16 -47.96 -12.86 -28.32
C ILE A 16 -46.44 -12.88 -28.20
N GLU A 17 -45.75 -12.31 -29.18
CA GLU A 17 -44.30 -12.17 -29.18
C GLU A 17 -43.92 -10.71 -28.92
N VAL A 18 -43.07 -10.50 -27.92
CA VAL A 18 -42.53 -9.17 -27.59
C VAL A 18 -41.05 -9.15 -27.94
N ILE A 19 -40.68 -8.31 -28.91
CA ILE A 19 -39.29 -8.18 -29.36
C ILE A 19 -38.79 -6.77 -29.00
N VAL A 20 -37.75 -6.72 -28.19
CA VAL A 20 -37.01 -5.50 -27.88
C VAL A 20 -35.77 -5.45 -28.77
N LYS A 21 -35.68 -4.46 -29.67
CA LYS A 21 -34.46 -4.20 -30.45
C LYS A 21 -33.82 -2.90 -29.99
N GLY A 22 -32.73 -3.01 -29.22
CA GLY A 22 -31.91 -1.90 -28.74
C GLY A 22 -31.30 -2.19 -27.37
N ASN A 23 -30.20 -1.50 -27.04
CA ASN A 23 -29.60 -1.54 -25.70
C ASN A 23 -30.50 -0.69 -24.79
N LEU A 24 -31.21 -1.34 -23.85
CA LEU A 24 -31.97 -0.63 -22.83
C LEU A 24 -30.95 -0.19 -21.77
N GLU A 25 -30.51 1.07 -21.82
CA GLU A 25 -29.64 1.67 -20.80
C GLU A 25 -30.10 1.35 -19.37
N GLU A 26 -29.19 1.36 -18.38
CA GLU A 26 -29.28 0.87 -16.98
C GLU A 26 -30.52 1.27 -16.13
N LYS A 27 -31.47 2.04 -16.64
CA LYS A 27 -32.66 2.44 -15.92
C LYS A 27 -33.81 1.47 -16.17
N GLN A 28 -34.38 0.96 -15.07
CA GLN A 28 -35.64 0.20 -15.09
C GLN A 28 -36.72 0.96 -15.86
N ARG A 29 -37.38 0.31 -16.82
CA ARG A 29 -38.49 0.89 -17.57
C ARG A 29 -39.78 0.11 -17.34
N ASN A 30 -40.83 0.83 -16.96
CA ASN A 30 -42.17 0.27 -16.91
C ASN A 30 -42.81 0.37 -18.30
N ILE A 31 -43.08 -0.77 -18.93
CA ILE A 31 -43.83 -0.83 -20.19
C ILE A 31 -45.29 -1.12 -19.84
N ASN A 32 -46.11 -0.07 -19.80
CA ASN A 32 -47.56 -0.23 -19.72
C ASN A 32 -48.11 -0.40 -21.14
N THR A 33 -48.58 -1.59 -21.47
CA THR A 33 -49.27 -1.86 -22.73
C THR A 33 -50.66 -2.43 -22.43
N LYS A 34 -51.67 -1.96 -23.17
CA LYS A 34 -53.03 -2.49 -23.14
C LYS A 34 -53.22 -3.40 -24.36
N ILE A 35 -53.21 -4.72 -24.15
CA ILE A 35 -53.55 -5.68 -25.20
C ILE A 35 -55.04 -5.92 -25.13
N ILE A 36 -55.78 -5.59 -26.19
CA ILE A 36 -57.21 -5.86 -26.30
C ILE A 36 -57.36 -7.12 -27.16
N LEU A 37 -57.70 -8.24 -26.53
CA LEU A 37 -58.05 -9.48 -27.24
C LEU A 37 -59.58 -9.55 -27.33
N GLY A 38 -60.09 -9.57 -28.56
CA GLY A 38 -61.52 -9.71 -28.82
C GLY A 38 -62.00 -11.14 -28.56
N TYR A 39 -62.39 -11.44 -27.33
CA TYR A 39 -63.29 -12.54 -27.02
C TYR A 39 -64.49 -11.93 -26.30
N GLU A 40 -65.69 -12.17 -26.82
CA GLU A 40 -66.93 -11.43 -26.54
C GLU A 40 -67.37 -11.29 -25.06
N LYS A 41 -66.62 -11.79 -24.07
CA LYS A 41 -66.96 -11.68 -22.64
C LYS A 41 -65.83 -11.37 -21.65
N TYR A 42 -64.55 -11.30 -22.03
CA TYR A 42 -63.46 -11.03 -21.07
C TYR A 42 -62.31 -10.21 -21.65
N SER A 43 -61.81 -9.23 -20.89
CA SER A 43 -60.59 -8.49 -21.20
C SER A 43 -59.41 -8.99 -20.36
N LEU A 44 -58.36 -9.50 -21.00
CA LEU A 44 -57.12 -9.88 -20.33
C LEU A 44 -56.13 -8.70 -20.33
N THR A 45 -55.72 -8.22 -19.15
CA THR A 45 -54.63 -7.22 -19.02
C THR A 45 -53.36 -7.93 -18.57
N ILE A 46 -52.30 -7.90 -19.39
CA ILE A 46 -51.00 -8.48 -19.06
C ILE A 46 -50.04 -7.34 -18.68
N LYS A 47 -49.55 -7.33 -17.43
CA LYS A 47 -48.50 -6.43 -16.97
C LYS A 47 -47.17 -7.17 -16.98
N LEU A 48 -46.30 -6.85 -17.93
CA LEU A 48 -44.95 -7.42 -18.03
C LEU A 48 -43.94 -6.52 -17.31
N ASN A 49 -43.37 -7.02 -16.23
CA ASN A 49 -42.19 -6.41 -15.61
C ASN A 49 -40.95 -7.12 -16.16
N ILE A 50 -40.20 -6.44 -17.02
CA ILE A 50 -38.92 -6.95 -17.53
C ILE A 50 -37.82 -6.29 -16.72
N THR A 51 -37.17 -7.07 -15.85
CA THR A 51 -35.93 -6.67 -15.16
C THR A 51 -34.77 -7.21 -15.97
N GLN A 52 -33.93 -6.32 -16.51
CA GLN A 52 -32.64 -6.71 -17.07
C GLN A 52 -31.66 -6.74 -15.89
N GLU A 53 -31.21 -7.93 -15.47
CA GLU A 53 -30.04 -8.00 -14.61
C GLU A 53 -28.87 -7.39 -15.38
N ALA A 54 -28.20 -6.39 -14.79
CA ALA A 54 -26.95 -5.90 -15.35
C ALA A 54 -26.01 -7.10 -15.43
N ALA A 55 -25.72 -7.55 -16.64
CA ALA A 55 -24.64 -8.49 -16.84
C ALA A 55 -23.37 -7.70 -16.49
N ILE A 56 -22.96 -7.73 -15.23
CA ILE A 56 -21.63 -7.32 -14.82
C ILE A 56 -20.72 -8.34 -15.51
N ASN A 57 -20.26 -8.00 -16.71
CA ASN A 57 -19.45 -8.87 -17.52
C ASN A 57 -18.18 -9.15 -16.71
N LYS A 58 -17.90 -10.42 -16.39
CA LYS A 58 -16.64 -10.83 -15.74
C LYS A 58 -15.39 -10.25 -16.43
N LYS A 59 -15.50 -10.00 -17.75
CA LYS A 59 -14.47 -9.37 -18.56
C LYS A 59 -14.18 -7.93 -18.13
N ASP A 60 -15.21 -7.13 -17.86
CA ASP A 60 -15.06 -5.72 -17.49
C ASP A 60 -14.43 -5.57 -16.09
N ILE A 61 -14.79 -6.44 -15.14
CA ILE A 61 -14.15 -6.48 -13.80
C ILE A 61 -12.67 -6.90 -13.90
N SER A 62 -12.37 -7.87 -14.76
CA SER A 62 -11.01 -8.36 -14.98
C SER A 62 -10.11 -7.28 -15.59
N ASP A 63 -10.63 -6.55 -16.58
CA ASP A 63 -9.89 -5.48 -17.24
C ASP A 63 -9.64 -4.30 -16.28
N GLU A 64 -10.65 -3.91 -15.49
CA GLU A 64 -10.51 -2.85 -14.48
C GLU A 64 -9.49 -3.21 -13.39
N ALA A 65 -9.53 -4.44 -12.87
CA ALA A 65 -8.56 -4.91 -11.87
C ALA A 65 -7.13 -4.96 -12.43
N ALA A 66 -6.97 -5.38 -13.69
CA ALA A 66 -5.68 -5.41 -14.37
C ALA A 66 -5.11 -3.99 -14.56
N ASP A 67 -5.95 -3.02 -14.93
CA ASP A 67 -5.53 -1.63 -15.11
C ASP A 67 -5.15 -0.96 -13.78
N GLN A 68 -5.92 -1.20 -12.71
CA GLN A 68 -5.58 -0.74 -11.37
C GLN A 68 -4.23 -1.30 -10.90
N ALA A 69 -3.98 -2.59 -11.12
CA ALA A 69 -2.71 -3.22 -10.78
C ALA A 69 -1.53 -2.61 -11.58
N ARG A 70 -1.71 -2.41 -12.89
CA ARG A 70 -0.68 -1.76 -13.73
C ARG A 70 -0.43 -0.31 -13.33
N GLU A 71 -1.47 0.44 -13.00
CA GLU A 71 -1.34 1.81 -12.53
C GLU A 71 -0.56 1.88 -11.20
N ALA A 72 -0.89 0.99 -10.26
CA ALA A 72 -0.19 0.90 -8.97
C ALA A 72 1.30 0.55 -9.17
N VAL A 73 1.61 -0.42 -10.04
CA VAL A 73 2.99 -0.74 -10.41
C VAL A 73 3.66 0.48 -11.07
N ASN A 74 3.02 1.16 -12.01
CA ASN A 74 3.62 2.32 -12.66
C ASN A 74 3.95 3.46 -11.66
N LYS A 75 3.10 3.70 -10.66
CA LYS A 75 3.37 4.67 -9.58
C LYS A 75 4.66 4.34 -8.84
N VAL A 76 4.90 3.06 -8.54
CA VAL A 76 6.16 2.59 -7.94
C VAL A 76 7.37 2.97 -8.82
N PHE A 77 7.29 2.79 -10.14
CA PHE A 77 8.39 3.13 -11.07
C PHE A 77 8.62 4.63 -11.29
N THR A 78 7.64 5.49 -10.98
CA THR A 78 7.87 6.94 -11.01
C THR A 78 8.81 7.41 -9.90
N VAL A 79 9.00 6.61 -8.85
CA VAL A 79 9.97 6.89 -7.78
C VAL A 79 11.39 6.59 -8.27
N LYS A 80 12.04 7.63 -8.79
CA LYS A 80 13.42 7.53 -9.32
C LYS A 80 14.46 7.34 -8.22
N ASP A 81 14.36 8.11 -7.14
CA ASP A 81 15.33 8.09 -6.04
C ASP A 81 14.66 7.70 -4.72
N ILE A 82 15.19 6.67 -4.05
CA ILE A 82 14.76 6.26 -2.71
C ILE A 82 15.80 6.76 -1.71
N ASN A 83 15.36 7.53 -0.72
CA ASN A 83 16.18 8.13 0.32
C ASN A 83 15.47 8.09 1.69
N GLU A 84 16.14 8.53 2.74
CA GLU A 84 15.61 8.43 4.11
C GLU A 84 14.28 9.17 4.31
N TYR A 85 14.01 10.24 3.54
CA TYR A 85 12.79 11.04 3.67
C TYR A 85 11.58 10.40 2.99
N ASN A 86 11.78 9.70 1.87
CA ASN A 86 10.69 9.09 1.10
C ASN A 86 10.64 7.56 1.20
N LEU A 87 11.51 6.93 2.00
CA LEU A 87 11.54 5.49 2.18
C LEU A 87 10.20 4.92 2.64
N GLY A 88 9.55 5.57 3.63
CA GLY A 88 8.25 5.14 4.12
C GLY A 88 7.15 5.23 3.06
N GLU A 89 7.19 6.25 2.20
CA GLU A 89 6.27 6.40 1.08
C GLU A 89 6.54 5.33 0.01
N ALA A 90 7.81 5.08 -0.33
CA ALA A 90 8.21 4.02 -1.25
C ALA A 90 7.73 2.64 -0.78
N SER A 91 7.91 2.31 0.50
CA SER A 91 7.43 1.05 1.09
C SER A 91 5.90 0.93 1.05
N ASN A 92 5.17 2.02 1.28
CA ASN A 92 3.71 2.04 1.16
C ASN A 92 3.25 1.83 -0.30
N LEU A 93 3.90 2.48 -1.26
CA LEU A 93 3.60 2.29 -2.69
C LEU A 93 3.86 0.86 -3.14
N LEU A 94 4.97 0.25 -2.69
CA LEU A 94 5.26 -1.17 -2.95
C LEU A 94 4.12 -2.06 -2.43
N LYS A 95 3.68 -1.84 -1.18
CA LYS A 95 2.61 -2.62 -0.58
C LYS A 95 1.29 -2.50 -1.34
N LEU A 96 0.89 -1.27 -1.69
CA LEU A 96 -0.32 -1.03 -2.47
C LEU A 96 -0.27 -1.71 -3.84
N ALA A 97 0.88 -1.70 -4.51
CA ALA A 97 1.04 -2.37 -5.79
C ALA A 97 1.01 -3.90 -5.65
N GLN A 98 1.58 -4.47 -4.59
CA GLN A 98 1.51 -5.90 -4.29
C GLN A 98 0.06 -6.34 -4.04
N ASP A 99 -0.67 -5.60 -3.21
CA ASP A 99 -2.09 -5.87 -2.90
C ASP A 99 -2.96 -5.80 -4.17
N ALA A 100 -2.67 -4.84 -5.07
CA ALA A 100 -3.36 -4.70 -6.34
C ALA A 100 -3.08 -5.87 -7.30
N ILE A 101 -1.82 -6.32 -7.41
CA ILE A 101 -1.47 -7.51 -8.20
C ILE A 101 -2.16 -8.75 -7.64
N GLU A 102 -2.16 -8.95 -6.31
CA GLU A 102 -2.81 -10.11 -5.69
C GLU A 102 -4.31 -10.12 -5.98
N THR A 103 -4.96 -8.96 -5.94
CA THR A 103 -6.37 -8.79 -6.28
C THR A 103 -6.63 -9.13 -7.75
N ALA A 104 -5.80 -8.62 -8.66
CA ALA A 104 -5.91 -8.92 -10.09
C ALA A 104 -5.71 -10.42 -10.38
N LYS A 105 -4.73 -11.09 -9.74
CA LYS A 105 -4.50 -12.55 -9.84
C LYS A 105 -5.68 -13.38 -9.31
N LYS A 106 -6.39 -12.91 -8.28
CA LYS A 106 -7.60 -13.57 -7.76
C LYS A 106 -8.76 -13.51 -8.75
N ILE A 107 -8.87 -12.42 -9.51
CA ILE A 107 -9.95 -12.19 -10.48
C ILE A 107 -9.63 -12.90 -11.81
N ASP A 108 -8.41 -12.73 -12.32
CA ASP A 108 -7.87 -13.42 -13.49
C ASP A 108 -6.55 -14.13 -13.12
N PRO A 109 -6.56 -15.46 -12.96
CA PRO A 109 -5.35 -16.23 -12.66
C PRO A 109 -4.26 -16.16 -13.73
N LYS A 110 -4.59 -15.71 -14.95
CA LYS A 110 -3.61 -15.49 -16.02
C LYS A 110 -3.00 -14.08 -15.99
N PHE A 111 -3.51 -13.19 -15.15
CA PHE A 111 -2.91 -11.89 -14.94
C PHE A 111 -1.47 -12.06 -14.45
N ASP A 112 -0.54 -11.42 -15.15
CA ASP A 112 0.90 -11.49 -14.88
C ASP A 112 1.48 -12.92 -14.95
N ALA A 113 0.97 -13.76 -15.85
CA ALA A 113 1.53 -15.11 -16.07
C ALA A 113 2.98 -15.12 -16.57
N SER A 114 3.49 -13.98 -17.07
CA SER A 114 4.90 -13.80 -17.44
C SER A 114 5.78 -13.25 -16.31
N ASP A 115 5.21 -13.01 -15.12
CA ASP A 115 5.83 -12.37 -13.97
C ASP A 115 6.47 -11.00 -14.28
N LEU A 116 5.95 -10.27 -15.27
CA LEU A 116 6.51 -8.99 -15.68
C LEU A 116 6.29 -7.95 -14.57
N GLU A 117 5.05 -7.82 -14.09
CA GLU A 117 4.68 -6.90 -13.03
C GLU A 117 5.26 -7.34 -11.68
N SER A 118 5.26 -8.65 -11.40
CA SER A 118 5.86 -9.19 -10.18
C SER A 118 7.38 -8.97 -10.10
N LYS A 119 8.15 -9.23 -11.18
CA LYS A 119 9.60 -8.95 -11.23
C LYS A 119 9.92 -7.48 -11.04
N ARG A 120 9.09 -6.62 -11.63
CA ARG A 120 9.18 -5.17 -11.49
C ARG A 120 9.05 -4.73 -10.03
N LEU A 121 8.08 -5.27 -9.29
CA LEU A 121 7.96 -4.98 -7.84
C LEU A 121 9.11 -5.59 -7.03
N GLU A 122 9.65 -6.73 -7.43
CA GLU A 122 10.81 -7.35 -6.77
C GLU A 122 12.08 -6.50 -6.91
N GLU A 123 12.33 -5.93 -8.08
CA GLU A 123 13.44 -5.00 -8.31
C GLU A 123 13.30 -3.75 -7.43
N PHE A 124 12.08 -3.18 -7.36
CA PHE A 124 11.82 -2.03 -6.49
C PHE A 124 11.98 -2.36 -5.01
N ASN A 125 11.50 -3.52 -4.57
CA ASN A 125 11.70 -4.01 -3.20
C ASN A 125 13.18 -4.17 -2.86
N SER A 126 13.98 -4.65 -3.80
CA SER A 126 15.44 -4.78 -3.63
C SER A 126 16.10 -3.42 -3.42
N ARG A 127 15.69 -2.39 -4.17
CA ARG A 127 16.15 -1.00 -3.99
C ARG A 127 15.76 -0.43 -2.62
N ILE A 128 14.54 -0.72 -2.13
CA ILE A 128 14.11 -0.33 -0.78
C ILE A 128 15.02 -0.97 0.27
N LYS A 129 15.21 -2.30 0.21
CA LYS A 129 16.03 -3.06 1.16
C LYS A 129 17.48 -2.60 1.18
N GLU A 130 18.06 -2.37 0.00
CA GLU A 130 19.41 -1.82 -0.12
C GLU A 130 19.50 -0.45 0.58
N LYS A 131 18.48 0.40 0.40
CA LYS A 131 18.48 1.72 1.04
C LYS A 131 18.29 1.65 2.55
N GLU A 132 17.41 0.78 3.03
CA GLU A 132 17.24 0.48 4.46
C GLU A 132 18.54 0.03 5.11
N MET A 133 19.27 -0.89 4.46
CA MET A 133 20.56 -1.38 4.91
C MET A 133 21.59 -0.25 4.99
N ASN A 134 21.73 0.54 3.92
CA ASN A 134 22.65 1.67 3.87
C ASN A 134 22.36 2.72 4.97
N ILE A 135 21.09 3.02 5.23
CA ILE A 135 20.69 3.95 6.31
C ILE A 135 21.02 3.36 7.69
N SER A 136 20.75 2.07 7.88
CA SER A 136 21.07 1.36 9.12
C SER A 136 22.58 1.38 9.41
N GLU A 137 23.39 1.03 8.42
CA GLU A 137 24.86 1.05 8.53
C GLU A 137 25.40 2.46 8.80
N LYS A 138 24.86 3.48 8.13
CA LYS A 138 25.23 4.88 8.39
C LYS A 138 24.93 5.26 9.85
N LYS A 139 23.75 4.92 10.37
CA LYS A 139 23.35 5.19 11.76
C LYS A 139 24.25 4.45 12.77
N LYS A 140 24.63 3.20 12.47
CA LYS A 140 25.60 2.44 13.26
C LYS A 140 26.94 3.17 13.36
N LEU A 141 27.52 3.56 12.22
CA LEU A 141 28.80 4.29 12.17
C LEU A 141 28.74 5.64 12.90
N GLU A 142 27.68 6.41 12.70
CA GLU A 142 27.47 7.68 13.40
C GLU A 142 27.30 7.51 14.92
N THR A 143 26.80 6.37 15.36
CA THR A 143 26.66 6.03 16.77
C THR A 143 28.00 5.67 17.40
N ILE A 144 28.81 4.86 16.72
CA ILE A 144 30.18 4.54 17.17
C ILE A 144 30.99 5.84 17.34
N LYS A 145 30.98 6.71 16.32
CA LYS A 145 31.67 8.01 16.39
C LYS A 145 31.20 8.86 17.56
N ALA A 146 29.89 8.99 17.77
CA ALA A 146 29.37 9.78 18.89
C ALA A 146 29.76 9.21 20.27
N ILE A 147 29.84 7.89 20.40
CA ILE A 147 30.28 7.23 21.63
C ILE A 147 31.76 7.43 21.86
N ASP A 148 32.59 7.30 20.82
CA ASP A 148 34.03 7.53 20.90
C ASP A 148 34.35 8.99 21.26
N GLU A 149 33.65 9.95 20.63
CA GLU A 149 33.77 11.38 20.95
C GLU A 149 33.37 11.69 22.39
N ALA A 150 32.28 11.07 22.88
CA ALA A 150 31.86 11.20 24.27
C ALA A 150 32.90 10.60 25.22
N PHE A 151 33.38 9.39 24.93
CA PHE A 151 34.34 8.67 25.75
C PHE A 151 35.69 9.39 25.84
N ALA A 152 36.14 10.04 24.77
CA ALA A 152 37.36 10.84 24.76
C ALA A 152 37.35 12.01 25.77
N LEU A 153 36.18 12.46 26.24
CA LEU A 153 36.10 13.49 27.27
C LEU A 153 36.46 12.98 28.67
N LYS A 154 36.48 11.65 28.89
CA LYS A 154 36.76 11.01 30.17
C LYS A 154 38.08 11.50 30.79
N ASP A 155 39.16 11.49 30.00
CA ASP A 155 40.52 11.77 30.49
C ASP A 155 40.77 13.27 30.74
N GLY A 156 39.88 14.14 30.26
CA GLY A 156 40.02 15.59 30.35
C GLY A 156 38.97 16.29 31.22
N LEU A 157 38.19 15.55 32.02
CA LEU A 157 37.07 16.09 32.80
C LEU A 157 37.51 17.21 33.77
N ASN A 158 36.88 18.38 33.60
CA ASN A 158 37.05 19.56 34.44
C ASN A 158 35.76 20.40 34.45
N LYS A 159 35.73 21.46 35.26
CA LYS A 159 34.53 22.32 35.41
C LYS A 159 34.08 22.95 34.09
N GLY A 160 35.01 23.23 33.17
CA GLY A 160 34.72 23.86 31.88
C GLY A 160 34.13 22.92 30.83
N ASN A 161 34.28 21.59 30.98
CA ASN A 161 33.76 20.62 30.00
C ASN A 161 32.79 19.58 30.60
N LEU A 162 32.50 19.61 31.91
CA LEU A 162 31.54 18.71 32.55
C LEU A 162 30.18 18.71 31.85
N GLN A 163 29.60 19.90 31.62
CA GLN A 163 28.29 20.01 30.96
C GLN A 163 28.32 19.46 29.52
N LYS A 164 29.45 19.61 28.83
CA LYS A 164 29.65 19.05 27.49
C LYS A 164 29.70 17.51 27.56
N ALA A 165 30.42 16.94 28.53
CA ALA A 165 30.51 15.50 28.74
C ALA A 165 29.15 14.88 29.05
N GLU A 166 28.34 15.53 29.90
CA GLU A 166 26.97 15.09 30.19
C GLU A 166 26.06 15.13 28.97
N GLY A 167 26.13 16.23 28.20
CA GLY A 167 25.38 16.38 26.96
C GLY A 167 25.74 15.30 25.94
N MET A 168 27.04 15.04 25.75
CA MET A 168 27.53 14.01 24.83
C MET A 168 27.18 12.60 25.32
N LEU A 169 27.27 12.31 26.62
CA LEU A 169 26.83 11.03 27.20
C LEU A 169 25.34 10.78 26.93
N SER A 170 24.49 11.78 27.16
CA SER A 170 23.05 11.68 26.92
C SER A 170 22.74 11.43 25.44
N PHE A 171 23.38 12.20 24.56
CA PHE A 171 23.22 12.08 23.11
C PHE A 171 23.69 10.72 22.58
N ALA A 172 24.85 10.25 23.03
CA ALA A 172 25.41 8.95 22.63
C ALA A 172 24.55 7.79 23.13
N ARG A 173 24.01 7.85 24.36
CA ARG A 173 23.02 6.89 24.88
C ARG A 173 21.74 6.87 24.05
N TYR A 174 21.25 8.03 23.61
CA TYR A 174 20.08 8.11 22.74
C TYR A 174 20.36 7.45 21.38
N LYS A 175 21.47 7.78 20.72
CA LYS A 175 21.86 7.16 19.44
C LYS A 175 21.99 5.64 19.55
N LEU A 176 22.65 5.15 20.61
CA LEU A 176 22.79 3.71 20.86
C LEU A 176 21.44 3.02 21.01
N ARG A 177 20.48 3.66 21.70
CA ARG A 177 19.12 3.13 21.84
C ARG A 177 18.42 3.01 20.49
N VAL A 178 18.46 4.07 19.67
CA VAL A 178 17.84 4.08 18.34
C VAL A 178 18.43 2.97 17.45
N VAL A 179 19.74 2.78 17.47
CA VAL A 179 20.36 1.70 16.68
C VAL A 179 20.00 0.32 17.23
N LYS A 180 19.87 0.15 18.55
CA LYS A 180 19.43 -1.11 19.16
C LYS A 180 18.00 -1.51 18.82
N GLU A 181 17.14 -0.55 18.49
CA GLU A 181 15.80 -0.83 17.96
C GLU A 181 15.88 -1.44 16.55
N LEU A 182 16.91 -1.11 15.77
CA LEU A 182 17.16 -1.65 14.43
C LEU A 182 17.95 -2.97 14.46
N ASP A 183 18.93 -3.07 15.37
CA ASP A 183 19.82 -4.21 15.53
C ASP A 183 20.15 -4.42 17.01
N LYS A 184 19.48 -5.39 17.64
CA LYS A 184 19.58 -5.67 19.07
C LYS A 184 20.98 -6.11 19.51
N GLU A 185 21.82 -6.61 18.61
CA GLU A 185 23.14 -7.14 18.94
C GLU A 185 24.28 -6.15 18.68
N PHE A 186 23.96 -4.98 18.11
CA PHE A 186 24.94 -4.00 17.66
C PHE A 186 25.99 -3.60 18.70
N ASP A 187 25.65 -3.53 19.98
CA ASP A 187 26.59 -3.07 21.01
C ASP A 187 27.57 -4.13 21.49
N LYS A 188 27.29 -5.42 21.23
CA LYS A 188 28.10 -6.55 21.72
C LYS A 188 29.50 -6.56 21.07
N ASP A 189 29.59 -6.18 19.80
CA ASP A 189 30.83 -6.28 19.03
C ASP A 189 31.80 -5.11 19.26
N PHE A 190 31.32 -3.99 19.80
CA PHE A 190 32.06 -2.72 19.85
C PHE A 190 32.32 -2.20 21.27
N ASN A 191 31.92 -2.95 22.29
CA ASN A 191 32.00 -2.59 23.71
C ASN A 191 31.45 -1.18 24.04
N LEU A 192 30.36 -0.80 23.37
CA LEU A 192 29.84 0.57 23.40
C LEU A 192 29.20 0.93 24.74
N VAL A 193 28.55 -0.05 25.38
CA VAL A 193 27.91 0.13 26.69
C VAL A 193 28.94 0.37 27.78
N ASP A 194 30.05 -0.35 27.77
CA ASP A 194 31.12 -0.18 28.76
C ASP A 194 31.75 1.20 28.63
N LYS A 195 32.07 1.67 27.42
CA LYS A 195 32.57 3.03 27.18
C LYS A 195 31.65 4.10 27.80
N LEU A 196 30.34 4.00 27.55
CA LEU A 196 29.38 4.94 28.11
C LEU A 196 29.23 4.83 29.63
N THR A 197 29.41 3.63 30.17
CA THR A 197 29.36 3.37 31.62
C THR A 197 30.60 3.94 32.31
N GLU A 198 31.78 3.77 31.73
CA GLU A 198 33.03 4.35 32.22
C GLU A 198 32.98 5.87 32.25
N LEU A 199 32.48 6.51 31.18
CA LEU A 199 32.31 7.97 31.15
C LEU A 199 31.34 8.46 32.24
N ASP A 200 30.20 7.77 32.41
CA ASP A 200 29.21 8.08 33.45
C ASP A 200 29.82 7.98 34.86
N ASN A 201 30.64 6.96 35.10
CA ASN A 201 31.36 6.80 36.37
C ASN A 201 32.38 7.93 36.58
N SER A 202 33.17 8.28 35.56
CA SER A 202 34.13 9.39 35.66
C SER A 202 33.44 10.74 35.91
N ILE A 203 32.29 11.00 35.29
CA ILE A 203 31.47 12.19 35.58
C ILE A 203 31.00 12.18 37.04
N LYS A 204 30.50 11.04 37.54
CA LYS A 204 30.04 10.90 38.94
C LYS A 204 31.17 11.12 39.93
N ASP A 205 32.35 10.55 39.68
CA ASP A 205 33.50 10.67 40.57
C ASP A 205 34.08 12.08 40.58
N TRP A 206 34.13 12.75 39.42
CA TRP A 206 34.52 14.14 39.33
C TRP A 206 33.60 15.03 40.17
N LYS A 207 32.27 14.83 40.05
CA LYS A 207 31.28 15.57 40.85
C LYS A 207 31.44 15.34 42.34
N LYS A 208 31.60 14.09 42.80
CA LYS A 208 31.80 13.78 44.23
C LYS A 208 33.04 14.46 44.82
N THR A 209 34.07 14.65 44.00
CA THR A 209 35.35 15.21 44.47
C THR A 209 35.35 16.75 44.47
N ASN A 210 34.52 17.39 43.64
CA ASN A 210 34.62 18.82 43.33
C ASN A 210 33.33 19.64 43.53
N LEU A 211 32.20 19.01 43.89
CA LEU A 211 30.92 19.65 44.22
C LEU A 211 30.49 19.27 45.64
#